data_AF-D4CXS0-F1
#
_entry.id   AF-D4CXS0-F1
#
_cell.length_a   1.000
_cell.length_b   1.000
_cell.length_c   1.000
_cell.angle_alpha   90.00
_cell.angle_beta   90.00
_cell.angle_gamma   90.00
#
_symmetry.space_group_name_H-M   'P 1'
#
loop_
_entity.id
_entity.type
_entity.pdbx_description
1 polymer ?
#
loop_
_entity_poly.entity_id
_entity_poly.type
_entity_poly.pdbx_seq_one_letter_code
_entity_poly.pdbx_strand_id
1 'polypeptide(L)' 'MKLNKKLAILNTSILTSEGEYKLKDITLEEARKLIKENKDNLLSVVGHQSTVEIINTLLNSNIKMNRITFDQEI' A
#
# COMPACT_ATOMS: atom_id res chain seq x y z
N MET A 1 15.01 -17.44 -7.30
CA MET A 1 13.89 -17.40 -6.34
C MET A 1 13.27 -16.01 -6.44
N LYS A 2 12.06 -15.85 -7.01
CA LYS A 2 11.40 -14.54 -7.04
C LYS A 2 11.00 -14.21 -5.61
N LEU A 3 11.60 -13.18 -4.99
CA LEU A 3 11.06 -12.63 -3.75
C LEU A 3 9.63 -12.18 -4.05
N ASN A 4 8.67 -12.68 -3.28
CA ASN A 4 7.27 -12.32 -3.41
C ASN A 4 7.05 -10.96 -2.72
N LYS A 5 7.58 -9.89 -3.33
CA LYS A 5 7.48 -8.53 -2.79
C LYS A 5 6.01 -8.13 -2.71
N LYS A 6 5.54 -7.80 -1.51
CA LYS A 6 4.15 -7.36 -1.29
C LYS A 6 3.93 -5.92 -1.75
N LEU A 7 2.74 -5.63 -2.25
CA LEU A 7 2.33 -4.24 -2.49
C LEU A 7 1.91 -3.61 -1.17
N ALA A 8 2.78 -2.78 -0.61
CA ALA A 8 2.51 -2.07 0.64
C ALA A 8 1.57 -0.87 0.45
N ILE A 9 0.67 -0.67 1.41
CA ILE A 9 -0.25 0.47 1.46
C ILE A 9 0.11 1.28 2.70
N LEU A 10 0.56 2.52 2.48
CA LEU A 10 0.97 3.45 3.52
C LEU A 10 -0.02 4.62 3.60
N ASN A 11 -0.10 5.25 4.76
CA ASN A 11 -0.92 6.44 4.99
C ASN A 11 -0.20 7.75 4.63
N THR A 12 1.07 7.68 4.21
CA THR A 12 1.88 8.83 3.81
C THR A 12 2.94 8.39 2.79
N SER A 13 3.43 9.33 1.99
CA SER A 13 4.52 9.10 1.04
C SER A 13 5.87 9.13 1.77
N ILE A 14 6.17 8.07 2.51
CA ILE A 14 7.43 7.91 3.26
C ILE A 14 8.31 6.85 2.60
N LEU A 15 9.62 7.11 2.58
CA LEU A 15 10.65 6.13 2.25
C LEU A 15 11.20 5.56 3.56
N THR A 16 11.25 4.23 3.69
CA THR A 16 11.69 3.57 4.92
C THR A 16 13.01 2.83 4.81
N SER A 17 13.59 2.74 3.60
CA SER A 17 14.94 2.23 3.36
C SER A 17 15.66 3.06 2.27
N GLU A 18 16.99 3.04 2.28
CA GLU A 18 17.84 3.83 1.38
C GLU A 18 17.87 3.25 -0.04
N GLY A 19 17.48 4.02 -1.07
CA GLY A 19 17.53 3.57 -2.46
C GLY A 19 16.98 4.58 -3.45
N GLU A 20 16.88 4.19 -4.72
CA GLU A 20 16.26 5.01 -5.77
C GLU A 20 14.77 4.67 -5.93
N TYR A 21 13.91 5.70 -5.83
CA TYR A 21 12.46 5.56 -5.91
C TYR A 21 11.86 6.51 -6.93
N LYS A 22 10.76 6.09 -7.56
CA LYS A 22 9.94 6.95 -8.40
C LYS A 22 8.65 7.30 -7.68
N LEU A 23 8.48 8.57 -7.33
CA LEU A 23 7.22 9.13 -6.85
C LEU A 23 6.45 9.71 -8.04
N LYS A 24 5.20 9.30 -8.20
CA LYS A 24 4.28 9.85 -9.18
C LYS A 24 2.87 9.85 -8.61
N ASP A 25 2.10 10.86 -8.97
CA ASP A 25 0.66 10.81 -8.75
C ASP A 25 0.04 9.74 -9.65
N ILE A 26 -1.03 9.11 -9.16
CA ILE A 26 -1.87 8.19 -9.91
C ILE A 26 -3.33 8.60 -9.72
N THR A 27 -4.14 8.29 -10.73
CA THR A 27 -5.60 8.48 -10.65
C THR A 27 -6.22 7.45 -9.70
N LEU A 28 -7.45 7.74 -9.25
CA LEU A 28 -8.22 6.80 -8.43
C LEU A 28 -8.45 5.46 -9.14
N GLU A 29 -8.67 5.48 -10.45
CA GLU A 29 -8.88 4.26 -11.25
C GLU A 29 -7.61 3.41 -11.37
N GLU A 30 -6.44 4.04 -11.53
CA GLU A 30 -5.16 3.33 -11.48
C GLU A 30 -4.91 2.70 -10.11
N ALA A 31 -5.25 3.42 -9.02
CA ALA A 31 -5.15 2.88 -7.67
C ALA A 31 -6.09 1.68 -7.46
N ARG A 32 -7.35 1.78 -7.89
CA ARG A 32 -8.32 0.64 -7.86
C ARG A 32 -7.78 -0.56 -8.65
N LYS A 33 -7.20 -0.32 -9.83
CA LYS A 33 -6.59 -1.36 -10.67
C LYS A 33 -5.43 -2.03 -9.96
N LEU A 34 -4.50 -1.27 -9.37
CA LEU A 34 -3.36 -1.81 -8.61
C LEU A 34 -3.81 -2.71 -7.46
N ILE A 35 -4.82 -2.28 -6.70
CA ILE A 35 -5.39 -3.08 -5.60
C ILE A 35 -6.02 -4.36 -6.14
N LYS A 36 -6.81 -4.29 -7.21
CA LYS A 36 -7.45 -5.46 -7.82
C LYS A 36 -6.43 -6.49 -8.33
N GLU A 37 -5.39 -6.03 -9.01
CA GLU A 37 -4.34 -6.89 -9.58
C GLU A 37 -3.45 -7.53 -8.50
N ASN A 38 -3.39 -6.94 -7.31
CA ASN A 38 -2.58 -7.42 -6.19
C ASN A 38 -3.41 -7.93 -5.00
N LYS A 39 -4.68 -8.31 -5.20
CA LYS A 39 -5.63 -8.61 -4.10
C LYS A 39 -5.09 -9.59 -3.05
N ASP A 40 -4.33 -10.61 -3.48
CA ASP A 40 -3.74 -11.63 -2.60
C ASP A 40 -2.29 -11.31 -2.17
N ASN A 41 -1.78 -10.14 -2.54
CA ASN A 41 -0.41 -9.67 -2.32
C ASN A 41 -0.33 -8.28 -1.67
N LEU A 42 -1.39 -7.84 -0.97
CA LEU A 42 -1.40 -6.56 -0.27
C LEU A 42 -0.78 -6.67 1.12
N LEU A 43 -0.08 -5.62 1.53
CA LEU A 43 0.34 -5.39 2.91
C LEU A 43 -0.13 -4.01 3.36
N SER A 44 -1.15 -3.96 4.21
CA SER A 44 -1.50 -2.71 4.89
C SER A 44 -0.46 -2.39 5.95
N VAL A 45 0.01 -1.13 5.96
CA VAL A 45 0.83 -0.53 7.02
C VAL A 45 0.10 0.70 7.60
N VAL A 46 -1.20 0.81 7.33
CA VAL A 46 -2.02 1.94 7.76
C VAL A 46 -2.37 1.75 9.24
N GLY A 47 -1.85 2.65 10.08
CA GLY A 47 -2.01 2.58 11.54
C GLY A 47 -3.23 3.29 12.13
N HIS A 48 -4.10 3.87 11.31
CA HIS A 48 -5.32 4.57 11.74
C HIS A 48 -6.55 3.97 11.07
N GLN A 49 -7.55 3.61 11.88
CA GLN A 49 -8.78 2.96 11.41
C GLN A 49 -9.57 3.85 10.44
N SER A 50 -9.67 5.15 10.70
CA SER A 50 -10.35 6.11 9.82
C SER A 50 -9.73 6.16 8.41
N THR A 51 -8.41 6.07 8.31
CA THR A 51 -7.71 6.03 7.01
C THR A 51 -7.98 4.72 6.27
N VAL A 52 -8.03 3.58 6.99
CA VAL A 52 -8.39 2.28 6.40
C VAL A 52 -9.80 2.30 5.81
N GLU A 53 -10.75 2.90 6.51
CA GLU A 53 -12.14 3.03 6.03
C GLU A 53 -12.19 3.84 4.73
N ILE A 54 -11.54 5.00 4.69
CA ILE A 54 -11.44 5.83 3.48
C ILE A 54 -10.81 5.03 2.33
N ILE A 55 -9.70 4.32 2.57
CA ILE A 55 -9.02 3.52 1.54
C ILE A 55 -9.92 2.38 1.06
N ASN A 56 -10.59 1.65 1.95
CA ASN A 56 -11.48 0.56 1.57
C ASN A 56 -12.66 1.05 0.73
N THR A 57 -13.26 2.19 1.09
CA THR A 57 -14.33 2.83 0.32
C THR A 57 -13.82 3.32 -1.04
N LEU A 58 -12.70 4.04 -1.08
CA LEU A 58 -12.17 4.62 -2.31
C LEU A 58 -11.56 3.58 -3.25
N LEU A 59 -10.99 2.49 -2.76
CA LEU A 59 -10.28 1.53 -3.59
C LEU A 59 -11.05 0.22 -3.80
N ASN A 60 -12.25 0.08 -3.25
CA ASN A 60 -13.03 -1.17 -3.21
C ASN A 60 -12.18 -2.33 -2.64
N SER A 61 -11.45 -2.07 -1.56
CA SER A 61 -10.55 -3.02 -0.93
C SER A 61 -11.10 -3.51 0.41
N ASN A 62 -10.42 -4.50 1.01
CA ASN A 62 -10.73 -5.01 2.35
C ASN A 62 -9.47 -5.14 3.19
N ILE A 63 -8.67 -4.07 3.24
CA ILE A 63 -7.45 -4.03 4.04
C ILE A 63 -7.81 -3.79 5.51
N LYS A 64 -6.94 -4.26 6.41
CA LYS A 64 -7.11 -4.08 7.86
C LYS A 64 -6.12 -3.03 8.37
N MET A 65 -6.47 -2.38 9.48
CA MET A 65 -5.51 -1.55 10.22
C MET A 65 -4.36 -2.43 10.70
N ASN A 66 -3.14 -2.00 10.42
CA ASN A 66 -1.94 -2.72 10.78
C ASN A 66 -0.82 -1.72 11.07
N ARG A 67 -0.61 -1.43 12.35
CA ARG A 67 0.40 -0.47 12.81
C ARG A 67 1.68 -1.22 13.14
N ILE A 68 2.62 -1.20 12.19
CA ILE A 68 3.94 -1.82 12.33
C ILE A 68 5.02 -0.86 11.84
N THR A 69 6.25 -1.09 12.27
CA THR A 69 7.41 -0.53 11.56
C THR A 69 7.57 -1.29 10.26
N PHE A 70 7.70 -0.57 9.14
CA PHE A 70 7.78 -1.15 7.81
C PHE A 70 9.10 -0.76 7.16
N ASP A 71 9.78 -1.75 6.58
CA ASP A 71 11.03 -1.58 5.86
C ASP A 71 10.81 -1.94 4.38
N GLN A 72 11.14 -1.03 3.46
CA GLN A 72 10.95 -1.26 2.04
C GLN A 72 12.03 -2.19 1.49
N GLU A 73 11.62 -3.33 0.93
CA GLU A 73 12.55 -4.25 0.26
C GLU A 73 12.99 -3.71 -1.10
N ILE A 74 14.29 -3.44 -1.25
CA ILE A 74 14.92 -2.95 -2.50
C ILE A 74 15.28 -4.10 -3.44
#